data_AF-A0A848GI47-F1
#
_entry.id   AF-A0A848GI47-F1
#
_cell.length_a   1.000
_cell.length_b   1.000
_cell.length_c   1.000
_cell.angle_alpha   90.00
_cell.angle_beta   90.00
_cell.angle_gamma   90.00
#
_symmetry.space_group_name_H-M   'P 1'
#
loop_
_entity.id
_entity.type
_entity.pdbx_description
1 polymer ?
#
loop_
_entity_poly.entity_id
_entity_poly.type
_entity_poly.pdbx_seq_one_letter_code
_entity_poly.pdbx_strand_id
1 'polypeptide(L)'
;MVNPAATQEVKMEIIPVSDTIRQVIASNTLLTANHPWYIDGWVYVANEATLRVEAGAVVNILPTAVNKQDGRHSGGLVITRGAYILAEGTTTLPIRITVEKAPDPGPSGLLILGRAPVKKGYTPFRDLTFGGNLAEDSSGVIRHLHLHYSPAAGKGFRGGLLLLGAGSKTITEAIVTHALPTAGPGLKGGKLR
;
A
#
# COMPACT_ATOMS: atom_id res chain seq x y z
N MET A 1 44.06 8.63 5.12
CA MET A 1 43.38 7.70 4.20
C MET A 1 41.94 7.61 4.68
N VAL A 2 40.99 8.19 3.94
CA VAL A 2 39.58 8.29 4.36
C VAL A 2 38.82 7.13 3.73
N ASN A 3 38.10 6.38 4.57
CA ASN A 3 37.39 5.16 4.22
C ASN A 3 36.24 5.48 3.23
N PRO A 4 36.19 4.89 2.02
CA PRO A 4 35.07 5.10 1.11
C PRO A 4 33.84 4.38 1.66
N ALA A 5 32.72 5.10 1.75
CA ALA A 5 31.43 4.56 2.18
C ALA A 5 31.06 3.34 1.31
N ALA A 6 30.90 2.19 1.95
CA ALA A 6 30.44 0.98 1.29
C ALA A 6 28.96 1.18 0.89
N THR A 7 28.72 1.35 -0.41
CA THR A 7 27.39 1.18 -0.99
C THR A 7 27.02 -0.29 -0.85
N GLN A 8 26.21 -0.64 0.14
CA GLN A 8 25.66 -2.00 0.23
C GLN A 8 24.77 -2.24 -0.99
N GLU A 9 25.18 -3.16 -1.86
CA GLU A 9 24.30 -3.69 -2.90
C GLU A 9 23.16 -4.44 -2.24
N VAL A 10 22.00 -3.80 -2.20
CA VAL A 10 20.76 -4.37 -1.71
C VAL A 10 20.35 -5.49 -2.67
N LYS A 11 20.58 -6.75 -2.29
CA LYS A 11 20.15 -7.92 -3.08
C LYS A 11 18.63 -7.91 -3.20
N MET A 12 18.13 -7.66 -4.41
CA MET A 12 16.70 -7.63 -4.74
C MET A 12 16.25 -9.00 -5.24
N GLU A 13 15.13 -9.47 -4.73
CA GLU A 13 14.45 -10.67 -5.20
C GLU A 13 13.34 -10.28 -6.19
N ILE A 14 13.24 -11.02 -7.31
CA ILE A 14 12.17 -10.87 -8.29
C ILE A 14 11.11 -11.91 -7.95
N ILE A 15 9.88 -11.47 -7.74
CA ILE A 15 8.78 -12.40 -7.54
C ILE A 15 8.40 -13.01 -8.91
N PRO A 16 8.24 -14.33 -9.05
CA PRO A 16 7.87 -14.94 -10.32
C PRO A 16 6.54 -14.38 -10.86
N VAL A 17 6.45 -14.22 -12.18
CA VAL A 17 5.29 -13.64 -12.89
C VAL A 17 3.98 -14.41 -12.62
N SER A 18 4.06 -15.69 -12.27
CA SER A 18 2.92 -16.58 -11.99
C SER A 18 2.46 -16.57 -10.54
N ASP A 19 3.21 -15.96 -9.62
CA ASP A 19 2.89 -16.01 -8.19
C ASP A 19 2.16 -14.77 -7.69
N THR A 20 1.01 -15.00 -7.05
CA THR A 20 0.32 -13.98 -6.28
C THR A 20 1.08 -13.74 -4.98
N ILE A 21 1.43 -12.49 -4.70
CA ILE A 21 2.12 -12.08 -3.47
C ILE A 21 1.13 -12.17 -2.31
N ARG A 22 1.53 -12.82 -1.21
CA ARG A 22 0.69 -13.01 -0.04
C ARG A 22 1.43 -12.67 1.24
N GLN A 23 0.66 -12.21 2.23
CA GLN A 23 1.07 -12.05 3.63
C GLN A 23 2.26 -11.10 3.83
N VAL A 24 3.51 -11.49 3.58
CA VAL A 24 4.69 -10.72 3.98
C VAL A 24 5.76 -10.70 2.89
N ILE A 25 6.32 -9.52 2.64
CA ILE A 25 7.57 -9.30 1.89
C ILE A 25 8.66 -8.99 2.93
N ALA A 26 9.53 -9.96 3.20
CA ALA A 26 10.56 -9.88 4.26
C ALA A 26 11.99 -9.66 3.72
N SER A 27 12.16 -9.71 2.39
CA SER A 27 13.41 -9.44 1.67
C SER A 27 13.17 -8.30 0.68
N ASN A 28 14.24 -7.61 0.28
CA ASN A 28 14.11 -6.54 -0.71
C ASN A 28 13.56 -7.11 -2.02
N THR A 29 12.53 -6.46 -2.54
CA THR A 29 11.75 -7.01 -3.67
C THR A 29 11.57 -5.93 -4.73
N LEU A 30 11.68 -6.35 -5.99
CA LEU A 30 11.43 -5.50 -7.16
C LEU A 30 10.13 -5.93 -7.84
N LEU A 31 9.19 -4.99 -8.00
CA LEU A 31 8.01 -5.11 -8.85
C LEU A 31 8.28 -4.40 -10.17
N THR A 32 8.48 -5.19 -11.23
CA THR A 32 8.79 -4.70 -12.58
C THR A 32 7.58 -4.21 -13.34
N ALA A 33 7.79 -3.40 -14.39
CA ALA A 33 6.71 -2.84 -15.21
C ALA A 33 6.32 -3.69 -16.43
N ASN A 34 6.99 -4.81 -16.66
CA ASN A 34 6.77 -5.68 -17.83
C ASN A 34 5.54 -6.60 -17.72
N HIS A 35 4.92 -6.71 -16.54
CA HIS A 35 3.71 -7.50 -16.32
C HIS A 35 2.88 -6.95 -15.15
N PRO A 36 1.59 -7.30 -15.04
CA PRO A 36 0.80 -6.97 -13.86
C PRO A 36 1.18 -7.85 -12.66
N TRP A 37 1.23 -7.26 -11.47
CA TRP A 37 1.40 -7.95 -10.19
C TRP A 37 0.05 -8.18 -9.53
N TYR A 38 -0.05 -9.28 -8.79
CA TYR A 38 -1.25 -9.61 -8.00
C TYR A 38 -0.88 -9.78 -6.53
N ILE A 39 -1.63 -9.12 -5.66
CA ILE A 39 -1.53 -9.22 -4.20
C ILE A 39 -2.84 -9.81 -3.68
N ASP A 40 -2.76 -10.77 -2.77
CA ASP A 40 -3.91 -11.37 -2.09
C ASP A 40 -4.10 -10.75 -0.70
N GLY A 41 -5.22 -10.05 -0.51
CA GLY A 41 -5.57 -9.40 0.75
C GLY A 41 -4.54 -8.34 1.17
N TRP A 42 -4.07 -8.43 2.41
CA TRP A 42 -3.06 -7.54 2.95
C TRP A 42 -1.67 -8.15 2.83
N VAL A 43 -0.75 -7.40 2.24
CA VAL A 43 0.68 -7.70 2.22
C VAL A 43 1.44 -6.67 3.03
N TYR A 44 2.34 -7.16 3.89
CA TYR A 44 3.18 -6.34 4.76
C TYR A 44 4.62 -6.40 4.28
N VAL A 45 5.20 -5.26 3.91
CA VAL A 45 6.65 -5.11 3.73
C VAL A 45 7.25 -4.92 5.11
N ALA A 46 8.08 -5.86 5.53
CA ALA A 46 8.58 -5.98 6.89
C ALA A 46 10.06 -6.33 6.92
N ASN A 47 10.61 -6.53 8.12
CA ASN A 47 12.02 -6.92 8.30
C ASN A 47 13.00 -5.93 7.66
N GLU A 48 12.69 -4.63 7.76
CA GLU A 48 13.50 -3.53 7.18
C GLU A 48 13.72 -3.66 5.66
N ALA A 49 12.89 -4.47 4.98
CA ALA A 49 12.97 -4.66 3.55
C ALA A 49 12.56 -3.41 2.76
N THR A 50 13.14 -3.29 1.57
CA THR A 50 12.75 -2.31 0.57
C THR A 50 11.88 -2.95 -0.50
N LEU A 51 10.68 -2.42 -0.69
CA LEU A 51 9.87 -2.70 -1.88
C LEU A 51 10.12 -1.63 -2.93
N ARG A 52 10.74 -2.01 -4.05
CA ARG A 52 10.92 -1.15 -5.22
C ARG A 52 9.83 -1.46 -6.25
N VAL A 53 9.21 -0.42 -6.79
CA VAL A 53 8.18 -0.52 -7.82
C VAL A 53 8.61 0.34 -9.00
N GLU A 54 8.78 -0.28 -10.16
CA GLU A 54 9.21 0.41 -11.38
C GLU A 54 8.13 1.38 -11.90
N ALA A 55 8.57 2.44 -12.57
CA ALA A 55 7.66 3.35 -13.27
C ALA A 55 6.79 2.57 -14.28
N GLY A 56 5.49 2.86 -14.30
CA GLY A 56 4.54 2.16 -15.16
C GLY A 56 4.09 0.79 -14.66
N ALA A 57 4.60 0.30 -13.53
CA ALA A 57 4.15 -0.97 -12.97
C ALA A 57 2.68 -0.93 -12.57
N VAL A 58 2.01 -2.07 -12.74
CA VAL A 58 0.60 -2.28 -12.40
C VAL A 58 0.51 -3.31 -11.30
N VAL A 59 -0.09 -2.94 -10.17
CA VAL A 59 -0.31 -3.81 -9.02
C VAL A 59 -1.81 -3.92 -8.76
N ASN A 60 -2.32 -5.13 -8.86
CA ASN A 60 -3.72 -5.46 -8.59
C ASN A 60 -3.82 -6.15 -7.24
N ILE A 61 -4.66 -5.62 -6.36
CA ILE A 61 -4.88 -6.14 -5.02
C ILE A 61 -6.26 -6.80 -5.03
N LEU A 62 -6.28 -8.11 -4.82
CA LEU A 62 -7.47 -8.93 -4.68
C LEU A 62 -7.95 -8.83 -3.22
N PRO A 63 -9.07 -8.16 -2.92
CA PRO A 63 -9.55 -8.03 -1.57
C PRO A 63 -10.06 -9.38 -1.08
N THR A 64 -9.46 -9.88 0.00
CA THR A 64 -9.83 -11.18 0.58
C THR A 64 -10.59 -10.94 1.88
N ALA A 65 -11.47 -11.86 2.26
CA ALA A 65 -12.15 -11.81 3.54
C ALA A 65 -11.13 -12.06 4.66
N VAL A 66 -10.63 -10.97 5.26
CA VAL A 66 -9.44 -11.05 6.14
C VAL A 66 -9.78 -11.55 7.54
N ASN A 67 -11.03 -11.41 7.98
CA ASN A 67 -11.47 -11.84 9.31
C ASN A 67 -12.92 -12.32 9.29
N LYS A 68 -13.16 -13.49 9.92
CA LYS A 68 -14.50 -14.07 10.12
C LYS A 68 -15.43 -13.20 10.98
N GLN A 69 -14.88 -12.26 11.77
CA GLN A 69 -15.68 -11.40 12.66
C GLN A 69 -16.47 -10.31 11.91
N ASP A 70 -15.91 -9.71 10.85
CA ASP A 70 -16.54 -8.58 10.16
C ASP A 70 -17.08 -8.97 8.77
N GLY A 71 -16.60 -10.08 8.19
CA GLY A 71 -17.01 -10.61 6.88
C GLY A 71 -16.59 -9.78 5.67
N ARG A 72 -15.95 -8.62 5.87
CA ARG A 72 -15.60 -7.66 4.81
C ARG A 72 -14.35 -8.07 4.04
N HIS A 73 -14.38 -7.78 2.74
CA HIS A 73 -13.27 -8.02 1.83
C HIS A 73 -12.34 -6.81 1.84
N SER A 74 -11.11 -6.99 2.31
CA SER A 74 -10.12 -5.91 2.39
C SER A 74 -8.78 -6.36 1.88
N GLY A 75 -7.97 -5.39 1.47
CA GLY A 75 -6.64 -5.65 0.97
C GLY A 75 -5.86 -4.37 0.78
N GLY A 76 -4.55 -4.52 0.73
CA GLY A 76 -3.68 -3.38 0.66
C GLY A 76 -2.22 -3.76 0.82
N LEU A 77 -1.38 -2.76 0.67
CA LEU A 77 0.03 -2.85 0.95
C LEU A 77 0.32 -2.04 2.21
N VAL A 78 1.03 -2.63 3.15
CA VAL A 78 1.51 -1.96 4.37
C VAL A 78 3.02 -1.95 4.36
N ILE A 79 3.60 -0.76 4.37
CA ILE A 79 5.02 -0.57 4.66
C ILE A 79 5.13 -0.42 6.18
N THR A 80 5.60 -1.46 6.85
CA THR A 80 5.68 -1.49 8.31
C THR A 80 6.83 -0.63 8.82
N ARG A 81 6.80 -0.29 10.11
CA ARG A 81 7.83 0.56 10.73
C ARG A 81 9.24 0.00 10.51
N GLY A 82 10.06 0.75 9.79
CA GLY A 82 11.44 0.39 9.45
C GLY A 82 11.62 -0.21 8.06
N ALA A 83 10.54 -0.65 7.40
CA ALA A 83 10.57 -0.98 5.98
C ALA A 83 10.50 0.29 5.13
N TYR A 84 10.78 0.12 3.84
CA TYR A 84 10.88 1.23 2.89
C TYR A 84 10.16 0.93 1.58
N ILE A 85 9.54 1.94 0.97
CA ILE A 85 9.00 1.85 -0.39
C ILE A 85 9.69 2.83 -1.33
N LEU A 86 10.11 2.34 -2.49
CA LEU A 86 10.66 3.14 -3.58
C LEU A 86 9.78 2.97 -4.82
N ALA A 87 8.79 3.85 -4.96
CA ALA A 87 7.82 3.85 -6.05
C ALA A 87 7.94 5.16 -6.84
N GLU A 88 8.85 5.17 -7.81
CA GLU A 88 9.18 6.36 -8.61
C GLU A 88 8.53 6.29 -9.99
N GLY A 89 7.21 6.48 -10.04
CA GLY A 89 6.50 6.68 -11.30
C GLY A 89 6.91 8.00 -11.97
N THR A 90 6.51 8.16 -13.23
CA THR A 90 6.69 9.42 -13.97
C THR A 90 5.35 9.91 -14.50
N THR A 91 5.29 11.16 -14.98
CA THR A 91 4.09 11.70 -15.64
C THR A 91 3.64 10.84 -16.83
N THR A 92 4.58 10.26 -17.57
CA THR A 92 4.29 9.41 -18.74
C THR A 92 4.04 7.96 -18.38
N LEU A 93 4.63 7.47 -17.30
CA LEU A 93 4.52 6.10 -16.79
C LEU A 93 4.17 6.12 -15.30
N PRO A 94 2.95 6.53 -14.94
CA PRO A 94 2.52 6.51 -13.55
C PRO A 94 2.42 5.08 -13.05
N ILE A 95 2.74 4.86 -11.78
CA ILE A 95 2.52 3.56 -11.12
C ILE A 95 1.03 3.44 -10.83
N ARG A 96 0.43 2.28 -11.09
CA ARG A 96 -0.98 2.03 -10.81
C ARG A 96 -1.13 0.94 -9.76
N ILE A 97 -1.74 1.29 -8.63
CA ILE A 97 -2.18 0.33 -7.63
C ILE A 97 -3.70 0.32 -7.64
N THR A 98 -4.30 -0.83 -7.93
CA THR A 98 -5.75 -1.01 -7.98
C THR A 98 -6.15 -2.05 -6.95
N VAL A 99 -6.97 -1.66 -5.99
CA VAL A 99 -7.72 -2.61 -5.17
C VAL A 99 -9.02 -2.92 -5.91
N GLU A 100 -9.22 -4.20 -6.24
CA GLU A 100 -10.40 -4.62 -6.98
C GLU A 100 -11.70 -4.37 -6.19
N LYS A 101 -12.82 -4.33 -6.92
CA LYS A 101 -14.13 -4.14 -6.31
C LYS A 101 -14.57 -5.42 -5.61
N ALA A 102 -15.08 -5.29 -4.39
CA ALA A 102 -15.66 -6.39 -3.64
C ALA A 102 -17.12 -6.11 -3.25
N PRO A 103 -17.95 -7.15 -3.06
CA PRO A 103 -19.37 -7.02 -2.72
C PRO A 103 -19.63 -6.40 -1.34
N ASP A 104 -18.69 -6.52 -0.40
CA ASP A 104 -18.71 -5.83 0.90
C ASP A 104 -17.31 -5.28 1.21
N PRO A 105 -16.97 -4.07 0.72
CA PRO A 105 -15.63 -3.53 0.81
C PRO A 105 -15.29 -3.15 2.26
N GLY A 106 -14.23 -3.76 2.76
CA GLY A 106 -13.52 -3.32 3.96
C GLY A 106 -12.45 -2.26 3.63
N PRO A 107 -11.76 -1.73 4.66
CA PRO A 107 -10.73 -0.72 4.46
C PRO A 107 -9.64 -1.26 3.52
N SER A 108 -9.19 -0.46 2.57
CA SER A 108 -8.22 -0.91 1.57
C SER A 108 -7.33 0.19 1.03
N GLY A 109 -6.10 -0.14 0.65
CA GLY A 109 -5.19 0.82 0.02
C GLY A 109 -3.73 0.68 0.45
N LEU A 110 -3.03 1.80 0.56
CA LEU A 110 -1.60 1.86 0.86
C LEU A 110 -1.37 2.51 2.22
N LEU A 111 -0.70 1.81 3.12
CA LEU A 111 -0.35 2.28 4.46
C LEU A 111 1.17 2.40 4.58
N ILE A 112 1.65 3.56 5.02
CA ILE A 112 3.07 3.79 5.31
C ILE A 112 3.20 4.09 6.80
N LEU A 113 3.92 3.23 7.51
CA LEU A 113 4.14 3.33 8.94
C LEU A 113 5.61 3.64 9.19
N GLY A 114 5.90 4.84 9.69
CA GLY A 114 7.26 5.33 9.92
C GLY A 114 7.66 5.39 11.39
N ARG A 115 8.84 5.98 11.64
CA ARG A 115 9.49 6.12 12.96
C ARG A 115 9.43 7.55 13.53
N ALA A 116 8.72 8.46 12.89
CA ALA A 116 8.59 9.85 13.35
C ALA A 116 7.62 10.03 14.52
N PRO A 117 7.80 11.05 15.37
CA PRO A 117 6.89 11.32 16.48
C PRO A 117 5.45 11.51 16.02
N VAL A 118 4.52 10.86 16.71
CA VAL A 118 3.06 10.99 16.47
C VAL A 118 2.37 11.62 17.66
N LYS A 119 1.34 12.43 17.40
CA LYS A 119 0.50 12.99 18.46
C LYS A 119 -0.29 11.87 19.14
N LYS A 120 -0.50 11.99 20.45
CA LYS A 120 -1.33 11.05 21.23
C LYS A 120 -2.76 11.03 20.68
N GLY A 121 -3.40 9.86 20.70
CA GLY A 121 -4.82 9.69 20.34
C GLY A 121 -5.10 9.11 18.95
N TYR A 122 -4.08 8.68 18.20
CA TYR A 122 -4.30 7.93 16.96
C TYR A 122 -4.42 6.43 17.25
N THR A 123 -5.55 5.83 16.88
CA THR A 123 -5.77 4.38 17.04
C THR A 123 -5.04 3.63 15.91
N PRO A 124 -4.20 2.63 16.21
CA PRO A 124 -3.56 1.81 15.19
C PRO A 124 -4.61 1.12 14.31
N PHE A 125 -4.35 1.13 13.00
CA PHE A 125 -5.02 0.20 12.11
C PHE A 125 -4.47 -1.20 12.41
N ARG A 126 -5.33 -2.13 12.86
CA ARG A 126 -5.00 -3.56 13.09
C ARG A 126 -3.78 -3.81 13.99
N ASP A 127 -3.64 -3.05 15.07
CA ASP A 127 -2.53 -3.18 16.03
C ASP A 127 -1.11 -3.03 15.42
N LEU A 128 -1.03 -2.42 14.24
CA LEU A 128 0.25 -2.17 13.58
C LEU A 128 1.03 -1.10 14.33
N THR A 129 2.33 -1.33 14.50
CA THR A 129 3.22 -0.39 15.18
C THR A 129 3.67 0.72 14.24
N PHE A 130 3.58 1.96 14.69
CA PHE A 130 4.06 3.15 14.01
C PHE A 130 4.56 4.19 15.01
N GLY A 131 5.28 5.19 14.52
CA GLY A 131 5.84 6.27 15.31
C GLY A 131 7.13 5.91 16.06
N GLY A 132 7.75 6.95 16.62
CA GLY A 132 9.04 6.86 17.32
C GLY A 132 9.58 8.24 17.67
N ASN A 133 10.90 8.37 17.70
CA ASN A 133 11.61 9.61 18.04
C ASN A 133 12.39 10.21 16.86
N LEU A 134 12.30 9.63 15.66
CA LEU A 134 13.09 10.04 14.49
C LEU A 134 12.26 10.97 13.59
N ALA A 135 12.25 12.27 13.88
CA ALA A 135 11.48 13.25 13.09
C ALA A 135 11.86 13.25 11.59
N GLU A 136 13.11 12.94 11.29
CA GLU A 136 13.69 12.89 9.94
C GLU A 136 13.57 11.50 9.28
N ASP A 137 12.67 10.63 9.76
CA ASP A 137 12.47 9.30 9.18
C ASP A 137 12.10 9.39 7.69
N SER A 138 12.68 8.50 6.89
CA SER A 138 12.31 8.32 5.50
C SER A 138 11.72 6.93 5.35
N SER A 139 10.39 6.84 5.29
CA SER A 139 9.67 5.58 5.13
C SER A 139 9.42 5.24 3.65
N GLY A 140 9.79 6.13 2.73
CA GLY A 140 9.69 5.89 1.30
C GLY A 140 9.73 7.13 0.42
N VAL A 141 9.78 6.87 -0.88
CA VAL A 141 9.57 7.84 -1.96
C VAL A 141 8.46 7.31 -2.84
N ILE A 142 7.39 8.09 -2.98
CA ILE A 142 6.22 7.77 -3.80
C ILE A 142 5.96 8.94 -4.73
N ARG A 143 6.12 8.71 -6.04
CA ARG A 143 5.91 9.71 -7.10
C ARG A 143 5.00 9.17 -8.17
N HIS A 144 4.09 10.02 -8.68
CA HIS A 144 3.19 9.70 -9.79
C HIS A 144 2.46 8.36 -9.60
N LEU A 145 1.85 8.20 -8.42
CA LEU A 145 1.09 7.01 -8.05
C LEU A 145 -0.41 7.26 -8.24
N HIS A 146 -1.07 6.39 -8.98
CA HIS A 146 -2.52 6.32 -9.08
C HIS A 146 -3.04 5.16 -8.24
N LEU A 147 -3.71 5.47 -7.14
CA LEU A 147 -4.31 4.49 -6.23
C LEU A 147 -5.83 4.45 -6.45
N HIS A 148 -6.34 3.33 -6.96
CA HIS A 148 -7.76 3.07 -7.08
C HIS A 148 -8.21 2.12 -5.98
N TYR A 149 -9.26 2.45 -5.23
CA TYR A 149 -9.69 1.64 -4.09
C TYR A 149 -11.20 1.72 -3.83
N SER A 150 -11.77 0.68 -3.20
CA SER A 150 -13.16 0.70 -2.76
C SER A 150 -13.24 1.16 -1.30
N PRO A 151 -13.86 2.31 -0.99
CA PRO A 151 -13.94 2.80 0.38
C PRO A 151 -14.90 1.95 1.22
N ALA A 152 -14.49 1.63 2.45
CA ALA A 152 -15.33 0.98 3.44
C ALA A 152 -16.40 1.93 3.99
N ALA A 153 -17.49 1.37 4.50
CA ALA A 153 -18.46 2.09 5.32
C ALA A 153 -18.00 2.18 6.80
N GLY A 154 -18.39 3.25 7.49
CA GLY A 154 -18.13 3.44 8.93
C GLY A 154 -17.17 4.58 9.24
N LYS A 155 -16.65 4.59 10.47
CA LYS A 155 -15.68 5.57 10.99
C LYS A 155 -14.26 4.98 10.97
N GLY A 156 -13.24 5.85 11.00
CA GLY A 156 -11.83 5.44 10.98
C GLY A 156 -11.24 5.39 9.58
N PHE A 157 -10.20 4.58 9.38
CA PHE A 157 -9.60 4.37 8.07
C PHE A 157 -10.56 3.59 7.16
N ARG A 158 -11.04 4.25 6.10
CA ARG A 158 -11.99 3.68 5.14
C ARG A 158 -11.31 3.20 3.86
N GLY A 159 -10.07 3.59 3.64
CA GLY A 159 -9.29 3.23 2.47
C GLY A 159 -8.60 4.44 1.84
N GLY A 160 -7.72 4.16 0.89
CA GLY A 160 -6.87 5.14 0.22
C GLY A 160 -5.44 5.08 0.74
N LEU A 161 -4.77 6.23 0.77
CA LEU A 161 -3.42 6.36 1.28
C LEU A 161 -3.44 6.82 2.73
N LEU A 162 -2.70 6.15 3.60
CA LEU A 162 -2.53 6.51 5.00
C LEU A 162 -1.04 6.56 5.37
N LEU A 163 -0.58 7.70 5.87
CA LEU A 163 0.77 7.88 6.40
C LEU A 163 0.70 8.11 7.91
N LEU A 164 1.39 7.27 8.67
CA LEU A 164 1.47 7.37 10.13
C LEU A 164 2.92 7.35 10.58
N GLY A 165 3.35 8.38 11.30
CA GLY A 165 4.73 8.49 11.74
C GLY A 165 5.74 8.56 10.59
N ALA A 166 5.32 8.94 9.38
CA ALA A 166 6.25 9.26 8.29
C ALA A 166 6.98 10.56 8.64
N GLY A 167 8.32 10.53 8.58
CA GLY A 167 9.15 11.69 8.89
C GLY A 167 9.30 12.67 7.72
N SER A 168 9.98 13.77 7.98
CA SER A 168 10.18 14.89 7.04
C SER A 168 10.93 14.49 5.75
N LYS A 169 11.65 13.36 5.75
CA LYS A 169 12.36 12.82 4.59
C LYS A 169 11.55 11.79 3.80
N THR A 170 10.31 11.54 4.17
CA THR A 170 9.39 10.73 3.36
C THR A 170 8.83 11.61 2.25
N ILE A 171 8.98 11.17 0.99
CA ILE A 171 8.56 11.96 -0.17
C ILE A 171 7.27 11.38 -0.73
N THR A 172 6.25 12.23 -0.85
CA THR A 172 4.99 11.91 -1.52
C THR A 172 4.63 13.03 -2.49
N GLU A 173 4.70 12.76 -3.78
CA GLU A 173 4.47 13.76 -4.83
C GLU A 173 3.56 13.18 -5.93
N ALA A 174 2.66 14.01 -6.46
CA ALA A 174 1.76 13.62 -7.56
C ALA A 174 1.01 12.29 -7.30
N ILE A 175 0.49 12.11 -6.09
CA ILE A 175 -0.35 10.95 -5.74
C ILE A 175 -1.81 11.29 -6.02
N VAL A 176 -2.46 10.45 -6.83
CA VAL A 176 -3.88 10.55 -7.15
C VAL A 176 -4.59 9.36 -6.52
N THR A 177 -5.55 9.63 -5.63
CA THR A 177 -6.41 8.60 -5.04
C THR A 177 -7.81 8.67 -5.66
N HIS A 178 -8.28 7.56 -6.22
CA HIS A 178 -9.59 7.45 -6.86
C HIS A 178 -10.44 6.40 -6.14
N ALA A 179 -11.51 6.85 -5.48
CA ALA A 179 -12.48 5.96 -4.85
C ALA A 179 -13.41 5.35 -5.91
N LEU A 180 -13.45 4.02 -5.97
CA LEU A 180 -14.33 3.27 -6.83
C LEU A 180 -15.77 3.30 -6.30
N PRO A 181 -16.80 3.31 -7.17
CA PRO A 181 -18.19 3.29 -6.75
C PRO A 181 -18.54 2.03 -5.96
N THR A 182 -18.96 2.21 -4.71
CA THR A 182 -19.47 1.15 -3.82
C THR A 182 -20.92 0.84 -4.20
N ALA A 183 -21.14 -0.19 -5.03
CA ALA A 183 -22.45 -0.61 -5.57
C ALA A 183 -23.27 0.50 -6.27
N GLY A 184 -23.61 0.30 -7.55
CA GLY A 184 -24.49 1.24 -8.27
C GLY A 184 -25.88 1.31 -7.63
N PRO A 185 -26.68 2.36 -7.90
CA PRO A 185 -28.08 2.37 -7.52
C PRO A 185 -28.72 1.09 -8.07
N GLY A 186 -29.14 0.20 -7.17
CA GLY A 186 -29.86 -1.00 -7.58
C GLY A 186 -31.04 -0.56 -8.44
N LEU A 187 -31.08 -0.99 -9.70
CA LEU A 187 -32.30 -0.92 -10.50
C LEU A 187 -33.35 -1.70 -9.72
N LYS A 188 -34.20 -0.99 -8.98
CA LYS A 188 -35.41 -1.57 -8.41
C LYS A 188 -36.28 -1.95 -9.60
N GLY A 189 -36.22 -3.20 -10.00
CA GLY A 189 -37.16 -3.77 -10.97
C GLY A 189 -38.56 -3.53 -10.45
N GLY A 190 -39.24 -2.54 -11.03
CA GLY A 190 -40.66 -2.33 -10.79
C GLY A 190 -41.40 -3.59 -11.23
N LYS A 191 -42.25 -4.14 -10.35
CA LYS A 191 -43.23 -5.13 -10.79
C LYS A 191 -44.10 -4.47 -11.85
N LEU A 192 -44.00 -4.95 -13.09
CA LEU A 192 -45.03 -4.70 -14.09
C LEU A 192 -46.32 -5.33 -13.56
N ARG A 193 -47.34 -4.48 -13.37
CA ARG A 193 -48.71 -4.91 -13.11
C ARG A 193 -49.42 -5.16 -14.43
#